data_AF-A0A8X6V0D8-F1
#
_entry.id   AF-A0A8X6V0D8-F1
#
_cell.length_a   1.000
_cell.length_b   1.000
_cell.length_c   1.000
_cell.angle_alpha   90.00
_cell.angle_beta   90.00
_cell.angle_gamma   90.00
#
_symmetry.space_group_name_H-M   'P 1'
#
loop_
_entity.id
_entity.type
_entity.pdbx_description
1 polymer ?
#
loop_
_entity_poly.entity_id
_entity_poly.type
_entity_poly.pdbx_seq_one_letter_code
_entity_poly.pdbx_strand_id
1 'polypeptide(L)'
;MYLNKLKKYELKIIAEELNLNVPEGAKIADLKSLTVNSDVYKKDKELVESAIDYALAEVKNKRLDTETKLESERIKIAQLQKQ
;
A
#
# COMPACT_ATOMS: atom_id res chain seq x y z
N MET A 1 15.71 -8.10 4.61
CA MET A 1 14.31 -8.58 4.65
C MET A 1 13.38 -7.40 4.37
N TYR A 2 12.99 -7.19 3.12
CA TYR A 2 12.30 -5.97 2.64
C TYR A 2 10.94 -5.73 3.33
N LEU A 3 10.23 -6.81 3.66
CA LEU A 3 8.92 -6.77 4.31
C LEU A 3 8.93 -6.14 5.72
N ASN A 4 10.09 -6.07 6.39
CA ASN A 4 10.13 -5.55 7.76
C ASN A 4 9.93 -4.04 7.87
N LYS A 5 10.21 -3.30 6.79
CA LYS A 5 10.05 -1.84 6.72
C LYS A 5 8.66 -1.41 6.22
N LEU A 6 7.85 -2.35 5.74
CA LEU A 6 6.54 -2.08 5.18
C LEU A 6 5.46 -1.89 6.26
N LYS A 7 4.54 -0.98 6.00
CA LYS A 7 3.36 -0.67 6.81
C LYS A 7 2.24 -1.68 6.54
N LYS A 8 1.27 -1.73 7.45
CA LYS A 8 0.10 -2.63 7.37
C LYS A 8 -0.63 -2.52 6.02
N TYR A 9 -0.80 -1.31 5.50
CA TYR A 9 -1.49 -1.08 4.23
C TYR A 9 -0.68 -1.59 3.02
N GLU A 10 0.63 -1.37 2.99
CA GLU A 10 1.52 -1.88 1.94
C GLU A 10 1.51 -3.42 1.91
N LEU A 11 1.55 -4.05 3.08
CA LEU A 11 1.47 -5.51 3.20
C LEU A 11 0.12 -6.07 2.78
N LYS A 12 -0.97 -5.31 2.92
CA LYS A 12 -2.29 -5.70 2.39
C LYS A 12 -2.30 -5.70 0.88
N ILE A 13 -1.82 -4.63 0.24
CA ILE A 13 -1.74 -4.56 -1.23
C ILE A 13 -0.90 -5.72 -1.77
N ILE A 14 0.27 -5.98 -1.17
CA ILE A 14 1.11 -7.12 -1.58
C ILE A 14 0.33 -8.43 -1.46
N ALA A 15 -0.37 -8.66 -0.35
CA ALA A 15 -1.15 -9.88 -0.19
C ALA A 15 -2.29 -9.98 -1.22
N GLU A 16 -2.94 -8.87 -1.57
CA GLU A 16 -3.97 -8.82 -2.61
C GLU A 16 -3.39 -9.11 -4.02
N GLU A 17 -2.26 -8.48 -4.38
CA GLU A 17 -1.55 -8.73 -5.65
C GLU A 17 -1.09 -10.19 -5.77
N LEU A 18 -0.62 -10.76 -4.67
CA LEU A 18 -0.24 -12.18 -4.59
C LEU A 18 -1.44 -13.13 -4.48
N ASN A 19 -2.67 -12.62 -4.58
CA ASN A 19 -3.92 -13.38 -4.46
C ASN A 19 -4.01 -14.20 -3.15
N LEU A 20 -3.44 -13.67 -2.07
CA LEU A 20 -3.47 -14.29 -0.75
C LEU A 20 -4.72 -13.84 0.01
N ASN A 21 -5.37 -14.79 0.69
CA ASN A 21 -6.54 -14.49 1.49
C ASN A 21 -6.15 -13.71 2.77
N VAL A 22 -6.44 -12.42 2.82
CA VAL A 22 -6.16 -11.57 3.97
C VAL A 22 -7.32 -11.60 4.95
N PRO A 23 -7.12 -12.09 6.20
CA PRO A 23 -8.18 -12.08 7.20
C PRO A 23 -8.64 -10.66 7.54
N GLU A 24 -9.94 -10.48 7.74
CA GLU A 24 -10.47 -9.24 8.29
C GLU A 24 -9.87 -9.00 9.69
N GLY A 25 -9.37 -7.79 9.94
CA GLY A 25 -8.69 -7.47 11.19
C GLY A 25 -7.25 -7.96 11.33
N ALA A 26 -6.67 -8.63 10.33
CA ALA A 26 -5.28 -9.15 10.39
C ALA A 26 -4.27 -8.09 10.89
N LYS A 27 -3.37 -8.48 11.79
CA LYS A 27 -2.30 -7.61 12.29
C LYS A 27 -1.14 -7.57 11.30
N ILE A 28 -0.26 -6.59 11.48
CA ILE A 28 0.94 -6.46 10.63
C ILE A 28 1.83 -7.71 10.67
N ALA A 29 1.92 -8.37 11.83
CA ALA A 29 2.67 -9.61 12.00
C ALA A 29 2.05 -10.79 11.24
N ASP A 30 0.70 -10.87 11.23
CA ASP A 30 -0.03 -11.90 10.49
C ASP A 30 0.17 -11.72 8.99
N LEU A 31 0.05 -10.49 8.48
CA LEU A 31 0.28 -10.18 7.06
C LEU A 31 1.71 -10.53 6.62
N LYS A 32 2.72 -10.16 7.42
CA LYS A 32 4.12 -10.52 7.14
C LYS A 32 4.30 -12.03 7.08
N SER A 33 3.73 -12.75 8.05
CA SER A 33 3.81 -14.21 8.11
C SER A 33 3.07 -14.84 6.93
N LEU A 34 1.92 -14.31 6.53
CA LEU A 34 1.13 -14.79 5.40
C LEU A 34 1.91 -14.65 4.09
N THR A 35 2.54 -13.50 3.85
CA THR A 35 3.38 -13.30 2.67
C THR A 35 4.60 -14.22 2.68
N VAL A 36 5.38 -14.26 3.76
CA VAL A 36 6.63 -15.07 3.82
C VAL A 36 6.36 -16.58 3.77
N ASN A 37 5.25 -17.04 4.37
CA ASN A 37 4.91 -18.46 4.38
C ASN A 37 4.19 -18.91 3.11
N SER A 38 3.69 -17.98 2.29
CA SER A 38 2.97 -18.30 1.04
C SER A 38 3.84 -19.11 0.09
N ASP A 39 3.19 -20.02 -0.64
CA ASP A 39 3.83 -20.78 -1.72
C ASP A 39 4.41 -19.85 -2.79
N VAL A 40 3.74 -18.73 -3.07
CA VAL A 40 4.19 -17.73 -4.05
C VAL A 40 5.54 -17.15 -3.65
N TYR A 41 5.73 -16.79 -2.38
CA TYR A 41 7.01 -16.29 -1.89
C TYR A 41 8.15 -17.31 -1.99
N LYS A 42 7.82 -18.60 -1.88
CA LYS A 42 8.79 -19.69 -1.99
C LYS A 42 9.10 -20.10 -3.43
N LYS A 43 8.14 -19.94 -4.34
CA LYS A 43 8.23 -20.37 -5.74
C LYS A 43 8.68 -19.25 -6.67
N ASP A 44 8.15 -18.04 -6.50
CA ASP A 44 8.31 -16.92 -7.41
C ASP A 44 8.73 -15.65 -6.66
N LYS A 45 10.02 -15.57 -6.36
CA LYS A 45 10.61 -14.43 -5.66
C LYS A 45 10.51 -13.12 -6.46
N GLU A 46 10.65 -13.20 -7.79
CA GLU A 46 10.53 -12.03 -8.68
C GLU A 46 9.12 -11.43 -8.65
N LEU A 47 8.09 -12.29 -8.60
CA LEU A 47 6.70 -11.85 -8.51
C LEU A 47 6.43 -11.14 -7.17
N VAL A 48 7.02 -11.62 -6.08
CA VAL A 48 6.96 -10.92 -4.79
C VAL A 48 7.67 -9.57 -4.83
N GLU A 49 8.84 -9.48 -5.47
CA GLU A 49 9.55 -8.20 -5.62
C GLU A 49 8.71 -7.22 -6.44
N SER A 50 8.10 -7.68 -7.54
CA SER A 50 7.18 -6.87 -8.36
C SER A 50 5.97 -6.38 -7.56
N ALA A 51 5.35 -7.24 -6.73
CA ALA A 51 4.24 -6.84 -5.86
C ALA A 51 4.66 -5.80 -4.81
N ILE A 52 5.89 -5.88 -4.30
CA ILE A 52 6.43 -4.87 -3.37
C ILE A 52 6.60 -3.53 -4.09
N ASP A 53 7.20 -3.51 -5.27
CA ASP A 53 7.37 -2.29 -6.07
C ASP A 53 6.01 -1.67 -6.42
N TYR A 54 5.03 -2.48 -6.80
CA TYR A 54 3.68 -2.03 -7.06
C TYR A 54 3.04 -1.39 -5.82
N ALA A 55 3.11 -2.05 -4.66
CA ALA A 55 2.54 -1.52 -3.42
C ALA A 55 3.19 -0.19 -2.99
N LEU A 56 4.50 -0.05 -3.17
CA LEU A 56 5.21 1.21 -2.89
C LEU A 56 4.79 2.32 -3.85
N ALA A 57 4.61 2.02 -5.14
CA ALA A 57 4.15 2.96 -6.14
C ALA A 57 2.69 3.40 -5.89
N GLU A 58 1.80 2.45 -5.58
CA GLU A 58 0.38 2.68 -5.26
C GLU A 58 0.23 3.61 -4.04
N VAL A 59 0.99 3.38 -2.97
CA VAL A 59 0.99 4.26 -1.79
C VAL A 59 1.48 5.66 -2.11
N LYS A 60 2.49 5.79 -2.97
CA LYS A 60 3.00 7.10 -3.41
C LYS A 60 1.95 7.85 -4.23
N ASN A 61 1.27 7.19 -5.16
CA ASN A 61 0.19 7.78 -5.97
C ASN A 61 -0.99 8.25 -5.11
N LYS A 62 -1.46 7.43 -4.16
CA LYS A 62 -2.56 7.84 -3.27
C LYS A 62 -2.22 9.06 -2.40
N ARG A 63 -0.96 9.20 -1.98
CA ARG A 63 -0.52 10.40 -1.24
C ARG A 63 -0.53 11.65 -2.13
N LEU A 64 0.04 11.55 -3.33
CA LEU A 64 0.05 12.65 -4.30
C LEU A 64 -1.38 13.10 -4.67
N ASP A 65 -2.30 12.17 -4.86
CA ASP A 65 -3.71 12.48 -5.16
C ASP A 65 -4.38 13.21 -3.99
N THR A 66 -4.16 12.73 -2.76
CA THR A 66 -4.69 13.37 -1.55
C THR A 66 -4.12 14.77 -1.34
N GLU A 67 -2.81 14.96 -1.55
CA GLU A 67 -2.14 16.25 -1.43
C GLU A 67 -2.63 17.25 -2.48
N THR A 68 -2.78 16.81 -3.74
CA THR A 68 -3.31 17.62 -4.84
C THR A 68 -4.75 18.05 -4.57
N LYS A 69 -5.58 17.12 -4.07
CA LYS A 69 -6.97 17.40 -3.71
C LYS A 69 -7.06 18.43 -2.58
N LEU A 70 -6.28 18.25 -1.51
CA LEU A 70 -6.23 19.21 -0.39
C LEU A 70 -5.75 20.61 -0.82
N GLU A 71 -4.77 20.70 -1.72
CA GLU A 71 -4.32 21.97 -2.26
C GLU A 71 -5.40 22.67 -3.08
N SER A 72 -6.11 21.93 -3.93
CA SER A 72 -7.23 22.47 -4.72
C SER A 72 -8.38 22.98 -3.83
N GLU A 73 -8.67 22.31 -2.72
CA GLU A 73 -9.66 22.75 -1.74
C GLU A 73 -9.21 24.01 -1.00
N ARG A 74 -7.93 24.10 -0.60
CA ARG A 74 -7.37 25.32 0.01
C ARG A 74 -7.46 26.53 -0.91
N ILE A 75 -7.15 26.35 -2.19
CA ILE A 75 -7.24 27.43 -3.20
C ILE A 75 -8.69 27.90 -3.36
N LYS A 76 -9.66 26.96 -3.47
CA LYS A 76 -11.10 27.30 -3.54
C LYS A 76 -11.56 28.11 -2.32
N ILE A 77 -11.17 27.70 -1.11
CA ILE A 77 -11.55 28.41 0.12
C ILE A 77 -10.96 29.83 0.13
N ALA A 78 -9.68 29.98 -0.24
CA ALA A 78 -9.03 31.29 -0.29
C ALA A 78 -9.65 32.25 -1.32
N GLN A 79 -10.21 31.72 -2.42
CA GLN A 79 -10.94 32.51 -3.41
C GLN A 79 -12.31 32.98 -2.89
N LEU A 80 -13.01 32.12 -2.14
CA LEU A 80 -14.32 32.45 -1.56
C LEU A 80 -14.24 33.48 -0.42
N GLN A 81 -13.13 33.53 0.31
CA GLN A 81 -12.92 34.51 1.39
C GLN A 81 -12.50 35.91 0.91
N LYS A 82 -12.27 36.10 -0.40
CA LYS A 82 -11.91 37.39 -1.01
C LYS A 82 -13.09 38.10 -1.71
N GLN A 83 -14.30 37.53 -1.63
CA GLN A 83 -15.57 38.21 -1.97
C GLN A 83 -16.16 38.86 -0.72
#